data_AF-A0A2G5UX27-F1
#
_entry.id   AF-A0A2G5UX27-F1
#
_cell.length_a   1.000
_cell.length_b   1.000
_cell.length_c   1.000
_cell.angle_alpha   90.00
_cell.angle_beta   90.00
_cell.angle_gamma   90.00
#
_symmetry.space_group_name_H-M   'P 1'
#
loop_
_entity.id
_entity.type
_entity.pdbx_description
1 polymer ?
#
loop_
_entity_poly.entity_id
_entity_poly.type
_entity_poly.pdbx_seq_one_letter_code
_entity_poly.pdbx_strand_id
1 'polypeptide(L)'
;MRVLPLLPILLIPAIFAVSITDLPELVVVTVATDNTDGLKRLLESAKAFDINIEVLGLGEKWNGGDTRVEQVNWGMISTYDLVEQKTPCNYVKKPIF
;
A
#
# COMPACT_ATOMS: atom_id res chain seq x y z
N MET A 1 -63.36 8.86 -6.99
CA MET A 1 -62.20 9.77 -6.86
C MET A 1 -61.02 8.97 -6.34
N ARG A 2 -60.10 8.54 -7.21
CA ARG A 2 -58.92 7.71 -6.87
C ARG A 2 -57.68 8.42 -7.40
N VAL A 3 -57.15 9.38 -6.63
CA VAL A 3 -55.92 10.14 -6.95
C VAL A 3 -54.64 9.52 -6.36
N LEU A 4 -54.72 8.26 -5.91
CA LEU A 4 -53.69 7.60 -5.11
C LEU A 4 -52.40 7.12 -5.85
N PRO A 5 -52.30 6.97 -7.19
CA PRO A 5 -51.05 6.50 -7.81
C PRO A 5 -50.10 7.60 -8.27
N LEU A 6 -50.46 8.90 -8.22
CA LEU A 6 -49.63 9.97 -8.80
C LEU A 6 -48.45 10.40 -7.93
N LEU A 7 -48.57 10.26 -6.59
CA LEU A 7 -47.51 10.59 -5.64
C LEU A 7 -46.23 9.73 -5.82
N PRO A 8 -46.30 8.37 -5.93
CA PRO A 8 -45.10 7.57 -6.15
C PRO A 8 -44.46 7.83 -7.51
N ILE A 9 -45.25 8.09 -8.56
CA ILE A 9 -44.75 8.37 -9.92
C ILE A 9 -43.91 9.66 -9.96
N LEU A 10 -44.23 10.65 -9.12
CA LEU A 10 -43.49 11.91 -9.03
C LEU A 10 -42.20 11.77 -8.21
N LEU A 11 -42.14 10.84 -7.26
CA LEU A 11 -40.96 10.63 -6.41
C LEU A 11 -39.91 9.69 -7.04
N ILE A 12 -40.31 8.77 -7.91
CA ILE A 12 -39.40 7.83 -8.60
C ILE A 12 -38.25 8.52 -9.38
N PRO A 13 -38.47 9.57 -10.21
CA PRO A 13 -37.38 10.20 -10.93
C PRO A 13 -36.42 10.97 -10.02
N ALA A 14 -36.89 11.51 -8.89
CA ALA A 14 -36.04 12.18 -7.90
C ALA A 14 -35.13 11.19 -7.17
N ILE A 15 -35.64 9.98 -6.87
CA ILE A 15 -34.84 8.90 -6.27
C ILE A 15 -33.78 8.39 -7.27
N PHE A 16 -34.13 8.27 -8.56
CA PHE A 16 -33.19 7.86 -9.61
C PHE A 16 -32.07 8.91 -9.84
N ALA A 17 -32.40 10.20 -9.79
CA ALA A 17 -31.41 11.26 -9.97
C ALA A 17 -30.37 11.33 -8.83
N VAL A 18 -30.74 10.91 -7.61
CA VAL A 18 -29.83 10.86 -6.44
C VAL A 18 -28.79 9.74 -6.56
N SER A 19 -29.05 8.70 -7.35
CA SER A 19 -28.18 7.51 -7.43
C SER A 19 -26.90 7.70 -8.25
N ILE A 20 -26.79 8.74 -9.07
CA ILE A 20 -25.70 8.88 -10.04
C ILE A 20 -24.71 9.93 -9.53
N THR A 21 -23.99 9.58 -8.47
CA THR A 21 -22.71 10.22 -8.15
C THR A 21 -21.62 9.24 -8.54
N ASP A 22 -21.03 9.43 -9.72
CA ASP A 22 -19.84 8.68 -10.15
C ASP A 22 -18.69 9.02 -9.19
N LEU A 23 -18.51 8.17 -8.18
CA LEU A 23 -17.33 8.18 -7.33
C LEU A 23 -16.18 7.53 -8.13
N PRO A 24 -14.97 8.10 -8.12
CA PRO A 24 -13.84 7.50 -8.80
C PRO A 24 -13.50 6.14 -8.18
N GLU A 25 -13.31 5.14 -9.04
CA GLU A 25 -12.86 3.80 -8.64
C GLU A 25 -11.39 3.85 -8.20
N LEU A 26 -11.10 3.42 -6.97
CA LEU A 26 -9.74 3.37 -6.42
C LEU A 26 -9.19 1.94 -6.50
N VAL A 27 -8.06 1.77 -7.18
CA VAL A 27 -7.33 0.50 -7.25
C VAL A 27 -5.97 0.67 -6.56
N VAL A 28 -5.67 -0.16 -5.57
CA VAL A 28 -4.39 -0.17 -4.85
C VAL A 28 -3.66 -1.47 -5.17
N VAL A 29 -2.40 -1.35 -5.57
CA VAL A 29 -1.56 -2.50 -5.98
C VAL A 29 -0.24 -2.46 -5.21
N THR A 30 0.27 -3.63 -4.82
CA THR A 30 1.58 -3.81 -4.20
C THR A 30 2.30 -5.01 -4.78
N VAL A 31 3.62 -5.07 -4.60
CA VAL A 31 4.45 -6.20 -5.04
C VAL A 31 5.01 -6.90 -3.81
N ALA A 32 4.82 -8.21 -3.71
CA ALA A 32 5.43 -9.02 -2.68
C ALA A 32 5.67 -10.44 -3.19
N THR A 33 6.91 -10.92 -3.08
CA THR A 33 7.28 -12.29 -3.50
C THR A 33 6.97 -13.34 -2.46
N ASP A 34 6.93 -12.97 -1.17
CA ASP A 34 6.73 -13.88 -0.06
C ASP A 34 5.71 -13.32 0.94
N ASN A 35 5.07 -14.23 1.70
CA ASN A 35 4.12 -13.87 2.77
C ASN A 35 4.85 -13.44 4.06
N THR A 36 5.54 -12.30 3.98
CA THR A 36 6.30 -11.73 5.09
C THR A 36 5.40 -11.10 6.15
N ASP A 37 5.93 -10.91 7.37
CA ASP A 37 5.25 -10.16 8.42
C ASP A 37 4.91 -8.71 8.01
N GLY A 38 5.80 -8.08 7.23
CA GLY A 38 5.57 -6.75 6.66
C GLY A 38 4.35 -6.69 5.75
N LEU A 39 4.18 -7.69 4.88
CA LEU A 39 3.01 -7.78 4.00
C LEU A 39 1.72 -7.97 4.82
N LYS A 40 1.74 -8.84 5.85
CA LYS A 40 0.58 -9.05 6.71
C LYS A 40 0.16 -7.76 7.43
N ARG A 41 1.12 -7.01 7.98
CA ARG A 41 0.87 -5.72 8.63
C ARG A 41 0.28 -4.68 7.67
N LEU A 42 0.74 -4.68 6.41
CA LEU A 42 0.16 -3.83 5.36
C LEU A 42 -1.30 -4.20 5.10
N LEU A 43 -1.60 -5.48 4.90
CA LEU A 43 -2.95 -5.97 4.63
C LEU A 43 -3.91 -5.72 5.80
N GLU A 44 -3.46 -5.94 7.04
CA GLU A 44 -4.26 -5.62 8.24
C GLU A 44 -4.53 -4.13 8.37
N SER A 45 -3.56 -3.27 8.03
CA SER A 45 -3.77 -1.82 8.02
C SER A 45 -4.78 -1.43 6.93
N ALA A 46 -4.68 -2.00 5.74
CA ALA A 46 -5.59 -1.73 4.63
C ALA A 46 -7.03 -2.12 4.94
N LYS A 47 -7.21 -3.28 5.59
CA LYS A 47 -8.51 -3.76 6.05
C LYS A 47 -9.19 -2.79 7.03
N ALA A 48 -8.42 -2.09 7.87
CA ALA A 48 -8.98 -1.10 8.80
C ALA A 48 -9.58 0.13 8.08
N PHE A 49 -9.21 0.39 6.83
CA PHE A 49 -9.69 1.50 6.01
C PHE A 49 -10.56 1.05 4.84
N ASP A 50 -10.98 -0.21 4.80
CA ASP A 50 -11.75 -0.81 3.70
C ASP A 50 -11.06 -0.65 2.32
N ILE A 51 -9.72 -0.72 2.32
CA ILE A 51 -8.91 -0.62 1.10
C ILE A 51 -8.61 -2.04 0.60
N ASN A 52 -9.02 -2.33 -0.63
CA ASN A 52 -8.64 -3.56 -1.31
C ASN A 52 -7.25 -3.39 -1.97
N ILE A 53 -6.30 -4.27 -1.61
CA ILE A 53 -4.94 -4.26 -2.16
C ILE A 53 -4.74 -5.52 -3.03
N GLU A 54 -4.38 -5.31 -4.29
CA GLU A 54 -3.92 -6.37 -5.18
C GLU A 54 -2.42 -6.63 -4.96
N VAL A 55 -2.06 -7.87 -4.62
CA VAL A 55 -0.67 -8.27 -4.39
C VAL A 55 -0.14 -9.01 -5.61
N LEU A 56 0.88 -8.45 -6.25
CA LEU A 56 1.54 -9.04 -7.42
C LEU A 56 2.82 -9.78 -7.03
N GLY A 57 3.10 -10.88 -7.74
CA GLY A 57 4.35 -11.64 -7.64
C GLY A 57 4.43 -12.62 -6.46
N LEU A 58 3.33 -12.89 -5.76
CA LEU A 58 3.34 -13.77 -4.59
C LEU A 58 3.71 -15.21 -4.99
N GLY A 59 4.76 -15.74 -4.37
CA GLY A 59 5.34 -17.05 -4.68
C GLY A 59 6.32 -17.03 -5.86
N GLU A 60 6.54 -15.89 -6.51
CA GLU A 60 7.53 -15.74 -7.57
C GLU A 60 8.92 -15.43 -7.01
N LYS A 61 9.97 -15.89 -7.69
CA LYS A 61 11.33 -15.56 -7.31
C LYS A 61 11.62 -14.08 -7.61
N TRP A 62 12.13 -13.36 -6.61
CA TRP A 62 12.61 -12.00 -6.79
C TRP A 62 13.85 -11.94 -7.70
N ASN A 63 13.78 -11.15 -8.77
CA ASN A 63 14.88 -10.93 -9.72
C ASN A 63 15.38 -9.47 -9.76
N GLY A 64 14.90 -8.60 -8.84
CA GLY A 64 15.22 -7.16 -8.85
C GLY A 64 16.53 -6.76 -8.15
N GLY A 65 17.37 -7.72 -7.76
CA GLY A 65 18.63 -7.45 -7.05
C GLY A 65 18.46 -7.13 -5.56
N ASP A 66 19.53 -6.75 -4.86
CA ASP A 66 19.45 -6.42 -3.44
C ASP A 66 18.88 -5.02 -3.24
N THR A 67 17.70 -4.95 -2.60
CA THR A 67 17.00 -3.70 -2.28
C THR A 67 17.44 -3.09 -0.94
N ARG A 68 18.24 -3.81 -0.14
CA ARG A 68 18.69 -3.40 1.20
C ARG A 68 19.99 -2.61 1.17
N VAL A 69 20.71 -2.65 0.06
CA VAL A 69 21.86 -1.80 -0.16
C VAL A 69 21.37 -0.43 -0.62
N GLU A 70 21.67 0.62 0.14
CA GLU A 70 21.78 1.93 -0.48
C GLU A 70 22.83 1.76 -1.57
N GLN A 71 22.45 1.95 -2.84
CA GLN A 71 23.42 1.99 -3.94
C GLN A 71 24.21 3.30 -3.81
N VAL A 72 25.08 3.36 -2.82
CA VAL A 72 26.11 4.38 -2.73
C VAL A 72 27.10 4.09 -3.84
N ASN A 73 27.24 5.04 -4.75
CA ASN A 73 28.29 5.03 -5.76
C ASN A 73 29.64 5.16 -5.03
N TRP A 74 30.37 4.05 -4.91
CA TRP A 74 31.67 3.95 -4.25
C TRP A 74 32.82 4.67 -4.99
N GLY A 75 32.53 5.60 -5.91
CA GLY A 75 33.51 6.46 -6.56
C GLY A 75 33.89 7.72 -5.76
N MET A 76 33.24 8.00 -4.63
CA MET A 76 33.45 9.24 -3.88
C MET A 76 33.08 9.09 -2.39
N ILE A 77 33.63 8.09 -1.69
CA ILE A 77 33.61 8.07 -0.23
C ILE A 77 35.04 7.84 0.25
N SER A 78 35.64 8.92 0.72
CA SER A 78 36.94 8.96 1.37
C SER A 78 36.94 8.00 2.56
N THR A 79 38.08 7.38 2.83
CA THR A 79 38.32 6.22 3.70
C THR A 79 37.97 6.35 5.19
N TYR A 80 37.16 7.32 5.64
CA TYR A 80 37.13 7.76 7.04
C TYR A 80 35.77 7.84 7.76
N ASP A 81 34.68 7.24 7.27
CA ASP A 81 33.37 7.39 7.94
C ASP A 81 32.93 6.19 8.81
N LEU A 82 32.86 6.46 10.11
CA LEU A 82 32.90 5.51 11.24
C LEU A 82 31.58 5.43 12.03
N VAL A 83 31.52 4.47 12.97
CA VAL A 83 30.37 3.66 13.52
C VAL A 83 29.27 4.52 14.20
N GLU A 84 27.98 4.18 14.40
CA GLU A 84 27.34 2.97 14.97
C GLU A 84 25.79 3.13 15.18
N GLN A 85 24.99 2.05 14.98
CA GLN A 85 23.73 1.64 15.70
C GLN A 85 22.38 2.42 15.53
N LYS A 86 21.19 1.81 15.40
CA LYS A 86 20.50 0.87 16.33
C LYS A 86 19.39 0.01 15.68
N THR A 87 19.37 -1.30 15.98
CA THR A 87 18.29 -2.25 15.59
C THR A 87 17.71 -2.96 16.82
N PRO A 88 16.40 -3.30 16.84
CA PRO A 88 15.76 -3.98 17.97
C PRO A 88 16.29 -5.39 18.27
N CYS A 89 17.22 -5.92 17.46
CA CYS A 89 17.85 -7.23 17.64
C CYS A 89 19.41 -7.19 17.68
N ASN A 90 20.03 -6.08 18.14
CA ASN A 90 21.44 -5.90 18.56
C ASN A 90 22.58 -5.88 17.49
N TYR A 91 23.81 -5.60 17.96
CA TYR A 91 24.69 -4.52 17.49
C TYR A 91 26.10 -4.90 16.90
N VAL A 92 26.43 -4.35 15.71
CA VAL A 92 27.61 -3.56 15.17
C VAL A 92 29.13 -3.86 15.44
N LYS A 93 30.01 -3.52 14.45
CA LYS A 93 31.35 -2.85 14.60
C LYS A 93 31.80 -2.08 13.31
N LYS A 94 32.35 -0.84 13.39
CA LYS A 94 33.18 -0.13 12.35
C LYS A 94 34.57 0.17 12.99
N PRO A 95 35.68 0.17 12.23
CA PRO A 95 36.98 0.59 12.75
C PRO A 95 37.34 2.02 12.33
N ILE A 96 37.72 2.82 13.33
CA ILE A 96 38.09 4.24 13.28
C ILE A 96 39.47 4.44 12.66
N PHE A 97 39.53 4.93 11.41
CA PHE A 97 40.57 5.83 10.88
C PHE A 97 40.01 6.59 9.69
#